data_AF-A0A963WQI7-F1
#
_entry.id   AF-A0A963WQI7-F1
#
_cell.length_a   1.000
_cell.length_b   1.000
_cell.length_c   1.000
_cell.angle_alpha   90.00
_cell.angle_beta   90.00
_cell.angle_gamma   90.00
#
_symmetry.space_group_name_H-M   'P 1'
#
loop_
_entity.id
_entity.type
_entity.pdbx_description
1 polymer ?
#
loop_
_entity_poly.entity_id
_entity_poly.type
_entity_poly.pdbx_seq_one_letter_code
_entity_poly.pdbx_strand_id
1 'polypeptide(L)'
;VLEPTRATPGDIITVRQQVPMGLGHAIWCARAIVGDEPFAIFLPDELMIAHAKGTGAGSGAGTGCMKQMVDAYNKVGGNLISVLEVPREEVSSYGVIDPGADISDTLTEVKGLVEKPPVEQAPSNKIVSGRYILQPEVMRILEAQEKGAGGEIQLTDAMAKMIGKQPFHAVTFDGRRFDCGSKLGFVEATLALALEREDMGADVRAMAERLLKQ
;
A
#
# COMPACT_ATOMS: atom_id res chain seq x y z
N VAL A 1 7.01 27.77 -25.52
CA VAL A 1 8.26 26.97 -25.42
C VAL A 1 8.19 25.90 -24.34
N LEU A 2 7.58 26.15 -23.16
CA LEU A 2 7.47 25.16 -22.07
C LEU A 2 6.26 24.21 -22.16
N GLU A 3 5.27 24.54 -22.98
CA GLU A 3 4.04 23.76 -23.16
C GLU A 3 4.30 22.29 -23.58
N PRO A 4 5.22 21.98 -24.51
CA PRO A 4 5.54 20.60 -24.91
C PRO A 4 6.25 19.78 -23.83
N THR A 5 6.77 20.42 -22.77
CA THR A 5 7.47 19.75 -21.67
C THR A 5 6.60 19.54 -20.44
N ARG A 6 5.34 20.01 -20.45
CA ARG A 6 4.40 19.78 -19.35
C ARG A 6 3.79 18.39 -19.49
N ALA A 7 3.91 17.59 -18.43
CA ALA A 7 3.18 16.34 -18.35
C ALA A 7 1.68 16.59 -18.23
N THR A 8 0.90 15.70 -18.83
CA THR A 8 -0.56 15.67 -18.85
C THR A 8 -1.05 14.37 -18.20
N PRO A 9 -2.33 14.30 -17.79
CA PRO A 9 -2.89 13.08 -17.21
C PRO A 9 -2.71 11.87 -18.13
N GLY A 10 -2.11 10.80 -17.60
CA GLY A 10 -1.78 9.58 -18.35
C GLY A 10 -0.31 9.48 -18.77
N ASP A 11 0.46 10.57 -18.68
CA ASP A 11 1.89 10.53 -18.96
C ASP A 11 2.66 9.78 -17.87
N ILE A 12 3.75 9.12 -18.29
CA ILE A 12 4.67 8.41 -17.39
C ILE A 12 5.97 9.20 -17.31
N ILE A 13 6.29 9.69 -16.11
CA ILE A 13 7.57 10.33 -15.81
C ILE A 13 8.45 9.32 -15.08
N THR A 14 9.70 9.21 -15.52
CA THR A 14 10.67 8.32 -14.88
C THR A 14 11.82 9.11 -14.28
N VAL A 15 12.23 8.71 -13.08
CA VAL A 15 13.40 9.24 -12.39
C VAL A 15 14.27 8.07 -11.93
N ARG A 16 15.57 8.29 -11.80
CA ARG A 16 16.53 7.25 -11.39
C ARG A 16 16.75 7.33 -9.88
N GLN A 17 16.65 6.19 -9.19
CA GLN A 17 17.04 6.09 -7.79
C GLN A 17 18.58 6.12 -7.61
N GLN A 18 19.34 5.69 -8.62
CA GLN A 18 20.82 5.56 -8.63
C GLN A 18 21.40 4.52 -7.66
N VAL A 19 20.94 4.49 -6.40
CA VAL A 19 21.39 3.56 -5.36
C VAL A 19 20.21 3.03 -4.55
N PRO A 20 20.17 1.71 -4.25
CA PRO A 20 19.05 1.09 -3.54
C PRO A 20 19.15 1.35 -2.03
N MET A 21 18.83 2.57 -1.60
CA MET A 21 18.91 2.99 -0.19
C MET A 21 17.60 2.81 0.60
N GLY A 22 16.62 2.09 0.05
CA GLY A 22 15.30 1.86 0.65
C GLY A 22 14.16 2.68 0.02
N LEU A 23 12.93 2.38 0.44
CA LEU A 23 11.70 2.95 -0.11
C LEU A 23 11.61 4.47 0.10
N GLY A 24 12.01 4.97 1.27
CA GLY A 24 12.01 6.40 1.56
C GLY A 24 12.91 7.18 0.61
N HIS A 25 14.09 6.64 0.28
CA HIS A 25 14.96 7.23 -0.74
C HIS A 25 14.33 7.20 -2.13
N ALA A 26 13.71 6.07 -2.52
CA ALA A 26 13.03 5.95 -3.81
C ALA A 26 11.94 7.01 -4.00
N ILE A 27 11.13 7.25 -2.97
CA ILE A 27 10.09 8.28 -2.97
C ILE A 27 10.71 9.67 -3.06
N TRP A 28 11.75 9.95 -2.27
CA TRP A 28 12.45 11.23 -2.30
C TRP A 28 13.06 11.57 -3.67
N CYS A 29 13.46 10.58 -4.47
CA CYS A 29 13.92 10.80 -5.84
C CYS A 29 12.84 11.44 -6.74
N ALA A 30 11.55 11.31 -6.43
CA ALA A 30 10.45 11.90 -7.16
C ALA A 30 10.08 13.33 -6.71
N ARG A 31 10.72 13.88 -5.65
CA ARG A 31 10.35 15.16 -5.02
C ARG A 31 10.20 16.35 -5.98
N ALA A 32 11.08 16.44 -7.00
CA ALA A 32 11.06 17.56 -7.95
C ALA A 32 9.90 17.46 -8.96
N ILE A 33 9.36 16.25 -9.16
CA ILE A 33 8.21 16.01 -10.02
C ILE A 33 6.91 16.26 -9.24
N VAL A 34 6.86 15.80 -7.99
CA VAL A 34 5.70 16.00 -7.10
C VAL A 34 5.55 17.46 -6.68
N GLY A 35 6.67 18.13 -6.36
CA GLY A 35 6.63 19.50 -5.84
C GLY A 35 6.06 19.58 -4.43
N ASP A 36 5.21 20.57 -4.19
CA ASP A 36 4.59 20.85 -2.88
C ASP A 36 3.10 20.45 -2.84
N GLU A 37 2.77 19.32 -3.46
CA GLU A 37 1.41 18.78 -3.54
C GLU A 37 1.29 17.43 -2.83
N PRO A 38 0.10 17.08 -2.31
CA PRO A 38 -0.15 15.74 -1.81
C PRO A 38 -0.08 14.74 -2.96
N PHE A 39 0.41 13.53 -2.66
CA PHE A 39 0.65 12.52 -3.69
C PHE A 39 0.32 11.12 -3.18
N ALA A 40 -0.01 10.24 -4.14
CA ALA A 40 -0.28 8.84 -3.87
C ALA A 40 0.94 7.98 -4.14
N ILE A 41 1.12 6.91 -3.35
CA ILE A 41 2.18 5.92 -3.53
C ILE A 41 1.54 4.56 -3.74
N PHE A 42 2.09 3.80 -4.68
CA PHE A 42 1.71 2.43 -5.01
C PHE A 42 2.96 1.56 -4.96
N LEU A 43 2.99 0.61 -4.03
CA LEU A 43 3.95 -0.49 -4.08
C LEU A 43 3.46 -1.50 -5.14
N PRO A 44 4.18 -1.70 -6.25
CA PRO A 44 3.68 -2.44 -7.41
C PRO A 44 3.63 -3.96 -7.20
N ASP A 45 4.37 -4.46 -6.22
CA ASP A 45 4.35 -5.82 -5.71
C ASP A 45 3.09 -6.14 -4.89
N GLU A 46 2.38 -5.11 -4.43
CA GLU A 46 1.11 -5.25 -3.70
C GLU A 46 -0.07 -5.26 -4.66
N LEU A 47 -0.54 -6.46 -5.01
CA LEU A 47 -1.70 -6.63 -5.89
C LEU A 47 -3.00 -6.59 -5.08
N MET A 48 -3.74 -5.49 -5.23
CA MET A 48 -4.94 -5.20 -4.46
C MET A 48 -6.19 -5.39 -5.33
N ILE A 49 -6.99 -6.42 -5.02
CA ILE A 49 -8.20 -6.78 -5.75
C ILE A 49 -9.42 -6.49 -4.88
N ALA A 50 -10.22 -5.50 -5.27
CA ALA A 50 -11.44 -5.15 -4.55
C ALA A 50 -12.46 -6.29 -4.59
N HIS A 51 -13.24 -6.46 -3.52
CA HIS A 51 -14.36 -7.39 -3.54
C HIS A 51 -15.47 -6.88 -4.48
N ALA A 52 -16.07 -7.79 -5.24
CA ALA A 52 -17.30 -7.49 -5.96
C ALA A 52 -18.39 -7.02 -5.00
N LYS A 53 -19.13 -5.98 -5.39
CA LYS A 53 -20.27 -5.48 -4.59
C LYS A 53 -21.29 -6.61 -4.36
N GLY A 54 -21.50 -6.99 -3.10
CA GLY A 54 -22.58 -7.90 -2.68
C GLY A 54 -22.27 -9.39 -2.68
N THR A 55 -21.04 -9.83 -2.95
CA THR A 55 -20.66 -11.25 -2.89
C THR A 55 -19.23 -11.40 -2.36
N GLY A 56 -19.06 -12.13 -1.26
CA GLY A 56 -17.78 -12.35 -0.57
C GLY A 56 -16.68 -13.11 -1.34
N ALA A 57 -16.81 -13.28 -2.65
CA ALA A 57 -15.77 -13.74 -3.56
C ALA A 57 -16.26 -13.54 -5.01
N GLY A 58 -15.61 -12.67 -5.78
CA GLY A 58 -15.91 -12.48 -7.20
C GLY A 58 -15.13 -11.31 -7.79
N SER A 59 -14.78 -11.43 -9.07
CA SER A 59 -14.06 -10.47 -9.91
C SER A 59 -14.95 -9.34 -10.48
N GLY A 60 -16.11 -9.09 -9.87
CA GLY A 60 -16.94 -7.92 -10.18
C GLY A 60 -16.25 -6.62 -9.76
N ALA A 61 -16.50 -5.52 -10.49
CA ALA A 61 -15.84 -4.22 -10.31
C ALA A 61 -16.18 -3.54 -8.97
N GLY A 62 -15.59 -4.04 -7.89
CA GLY A 62 -15.50 -3.36 -6.62
C GLY A 62 -14.74 -2.04 -6.74
N THR A 63 -14.92 -1.14 -5.79
CA THR A 63 -14.16 0.11 -5.75
C THR A 63 -12.71 -0.21 -5.39
N GLY A 64 -11.74 0.06 -6.29
CA GLY A 64 -10.33 -0.21 -6.02
C GLY A 64 -9.77 0.54 -4.80
N CYS A 65 -8.75 -0.03 -4.15
CA CYS A 65 -8.17 0.49 -2.90
C CYS A 65 -7.89 2.01 -2.93
N MET A 66 -7.17 2.49 -3.95
CA MET A 66 -6.85 3.93 -4.02
C MET A 66 -8.11 4.80 -4.16
N LYS A 67 -9.14 4.34 -4.87
CA LYS A 67 -10.39 5.10 -4.97
C LYS A 67 -11.12 5.18 -3.63
N GLN A 68 -11.13 4.10 -2.85
CA GLN A 68 -11.64 4.12 -1.47
C GLN A 68 -10.86 5.12 -0.61
N MET A 69 -9.53 5.13 -0.72
CA MET A 69 -8.67 6.08 0.00
C MET A 69 -8.90 7.53 -0.42
N VAL A 70 -9.04 7.82 -1.72
CA VAL A 70 -9.33 9.17 -2.21
C VAL A 70 -10.71 9.65 -1.70
N ASP A 71 -11.70 8.77 -1.65
CA ASP A 71 -13.02 9.10 -1.10
C ASP A 71 -12.97 9.42 0.39
N ALA A 72 -12.10 8.73 1.15
CA ALA A 72 -11.84 9.07 2.55
C ALA A 72 -11.04 10.37 2.66
N TYR A 73 -10.00 10.57 1.85
CA TYR A 73 -9.17 11.77 1.83
C TYR A 73 -9.99 13.04 1.59
N ASN A 74 -10.97 12.99 0.68
CA ASN A 74 -11.87 14.11 0.41
C ASN A 74 -12.76 14.50 1.61
N LYS A 75 -12.87 13.64 2.63
CA LYS A 75 -13.64 13.90 3.86
C LYS A 75 -12.76 14.36 5.01
N VAL A 76 -11.59 13.72 5.20
CA VAL A 76 -10.76 13.94 6.40
C VAL A 76 -9.44 14.66 6.13
N GLY A 77 -9.00 14.72 4.86
CA GLY A 77 -7.71 15.28 4.48
C GLY A 77 -6.52 14.60 5.16
N GLY A 78 -5.38 15.31 5.22
CA GLY A 78 -4.18 14.84 5.91
C GLY A 78 -3.51 13.65 5.22
N ASN A 79 -3.07 12.67 6.00
CA ASN A 79 -2.34 11.51 5.51
C ASN A 79 -3.19 10.25 5.66
N LEU A 80 -3.26 9.45 4.60
CA LEU A 80 -3.98 8.18 4.61
C LEU A 80 -3.05 7.04 4.21
N ILE A 81 -3.16 5.93 4.93
CA ILE A 81 -2.50 4.68 4.61
C ILE A 81 -3.54 3.57 4.51
N SER A 82 -3.44 2.71 3.50
CA SER A 82 -4.30 1.54 3.46
C SER A 82 -3.74 0.47 4.39
N VAL A 83 -4.62 -0.15 5.17
CA VAL A 83 -4.27 -1.25 6.06
C VAL A 83 -5.11 -2.49 5.82
N LEU A 84 -4.56 -3.63 6.21
CA LEU A 84 -5.25 -4.91 6.30
C LEU A 84 -4.90 -5.58 7.63
N GLU A 85 -5.79 -6.40 8.14
CA GLU A 85 -5.48 -7.27 9.26
C GLU A 85 -4.84 -8.55 8.77
N VAL A 86 -3.79 -8.99 9.44
CA VAL A 86 -3.10 -10.26 9.18
C VAL A 86 -3.02 -11.10 10.45
N PRO A 87 -2.75 -12.41 10.34
CA PRO A 87 -2.35 -13.21 11.49
C PRO A 87 -1.17 -12.56 12.22
N ARG A 88 -1.18 -12.67 13.56
CA ARG A 88 -0.25 -11.92 14.42
C ARG A 88 1.21 -12.29 14.17
N GLU A 89 1.47 -13.51 13.73
CA GLU A 89 2.77 -14.05 13.36
C GLU A 89 3.36 -13.43 12.09
N GLU A 90 2.54 -12.82 11.22
CA GLU A 90 2.99 -12.24 9.95
C GLU A 90 3.44 -10.77 10.08
N VAL A 91 3.11 -10.11 11.19
CA VAL A 91 3.28 -8.65 11.37
C VAL A 91 4.73 -8.18 11.25
N SER A 92 5.71 -9.02 11.58
CA SER A 92 7.13 -8.66 11.58
C SER A 92 7.71 -8.36 10.19
N SER A 93 6.95 -8.65 9.13
CA SER A 93 7.38 -8.35 7.75
C SER A 93 6.95 -6.96 7.27
N TYR A 94 6.15 -6.23 8.06
CA TYR A 94 5.45 -5.04 7.60
C TYR A 94 5.57 -3.85 8.56
N GLY A 95 5.20 -2.66 8.07
CA GLY A 95 4.85 -1.54 8.94
C GLY A 95 3.52 -1.82 9.64
N VAL A 96 3.49 -1.66 10.97
CA VAL A 96 2.32 -1.95 11.81
C VAL A 96 1.85 -0.67 12.48
N ILE A 97 0.56 -0.34 12.35
CA ILE A 97 -0.02 0.85 12.98
C ILE A 97 -0.35 0.61 14.45
N ASP A 98 -0.24 1.66 15.25
CA ASP A 98 -0.90 1.79 16.55
C ASP A 98 -2.25 2.50 16.33
N PRO A 99 -3.37 1.75 16.34
CA PRO A 99 -4.68 2.29 16.01
C PRO A 99 -5.23 3.19 17.12
N GLY A 100 -5.81 4.32 16.71
CA GLY A 100 -6.52 5.26 17.55
C GLY A 100 -8.02 5.01 17.60
N ALA A 101 -8.80 6.08 17.66
CA ALA A 101 -10.25 5.96 17.60
C ALA A 101 -10.73 5.53 16.21
N ASP A 102 -11.74 4.66 16.16
CA ASP A 102 -12.48 4.39 14.94
C ASP A 102 -13.38 5.59 14.60
N ILE A 103 -13.19 6.15 13.41
CA ILE A 103 -13.97 7.27 12.89
C ILE A 103 -15.18 6.74 12.12
N SER A 104 -15.02 5.59 11.48
CA SER A 104 -16.08 4.80 10.83
C SER A 104 -15.61 3.36 10.66
N ASP A 105 -16.49 2.49 10.15
CA ASP A 105 -16.20 1.06 9.90
C ASP A 105 -14.94 0.80 9.05
N THR A 106 -14.51 1.76 8.23
CA THR A 106 -13.37 1.62 7.32
C THR A 106 -12.24 2.63 7.59
N LEU A 107 -12.39 3.50 8.59
CA LEU A 107 -11.45 4.58 8.85
C LEU A 107 -11.10 4.65 10.33
N THR A 108 -9.82 4.49 10.64
CA THR A 108 -9.28 4.50 12.01
C THR A 108 -8.19 5.56 12.11
N GLU A 109 -8.15 6.32 13.20
CA GLU A 109 -7.03 7.21 13.51
C GLU A 109 -5.73 6.43 13.66
N VAL A 110 -4.59 7.02 13.29
CA VAL A 110 -3.26 6.42 13.49
C VAL A 110 -2.50 7.21 14.54
N LYS A 111 -2.18 6.57 15.67
CA LYS A 111 -1.43 7.18 16.79
C LYS A 111 0.06 6.88 16.76
N GLY A 112 0.45 5.84 16.03
CA GLY A 112 1.83 5.43 15.86
C GLY A 112 1.96 4.48 14.69
N LEU A 113 3.20 4.28 14.26
CA LEU A 113 3.55 3.37 13.17
C LEU A 113 4.98 2.88 13.42
N VAL A 114 5.19 1.57 13.33
CA VAL A 114 6.50 0.94 13.57
C VAL A 114 6.85 0.05 12.40
N GLU A 115 8.07 0.18 11.86
CA GLU A 115 8.57 -0.67 10.77
C GLU A 115 9.05 -2.02 11.31
N LYS A 116 8.49 -3.11 10.76
CA LYS A 116 8.92 -4.49 11.01
C LYS A 116 9.15 -4.81 12.49
N PRO A 117 8.16 -4.50 13.37
CA PRO A 117 8.32 -4.77 14.79
C PRO A 117 8.40 -6.28 15.04
N PRO A 118 9.17 -6.73 16.04
CA PRO A 118 8.98 -8.07 16.59
C PRO A 118 7.52 -8.33 16.96
N VAL A 119 7.04 -9.56 16.82
CA VAL A 119 5.63 -9.95 17.04
C VAL A 119 5.12 -9.50 18.42
N GLU A 120 5.97 -9.61 19.44
CA GLU A 120 5.68 -9.23 20.82
C GLU A 120 5.65 -7.72 21.06
N GLN A 121 6.25 -6.92 20.16
CA GLN A 121 6.30 -5.46 20.23
C GLN A 121 5.35 -4.78 19.24
N ALA A 122 4.71 -5.55 18.36
CA ALA A 122 3.78 -5.01 17.37
C ALA A 122 2.55 -4.36 18.05
N PRO A 123 2.25 -3.08 17.78
CA PRO A 123 1.15 -2.38 18.47
C PRO A 123 -0.24 -2.93 18.09
N SER A 124 -0.38 -3.56 16.92
CA SER A 124 -1.60 -4.22 16.47
C SER A 124 -1.28 -5.34 15.47
N ASN A 125 -2.29 -5.89 14.81
CA ASN A 125 -2.14 -6.77 13.65
C ASN A 125 -2.56 -6.08 12.33
N LYS A 126 -2.72 -4.75 12.34
CA LYS A 126 -3.06 -3.95 11.16
C LYS A 126 -1.77 -3.53 10.47
N ILE A 127 -1.49 -4.16 9.32
CA ILE A 127 -0.30 -3.90 8.51
C ILE A 127 -0.60 -2.90 7.39
N VAL A 128 0.40 -2.11 7.02
CA VAL A 128 0.31 -1.20 5.87
C VAL A 128 0.40 -2.00 4.57
N SER A 129 -0.61 -1.88 3.71
CA SER A 129 -0.77 -2.72 2.50
C SER A 129 -0.14 -2.14 1.22
N GLY A 130 0.71 -1.10 1.36
CA GLY A 130 1.44 -0.53 0.23
C GLY A 130 0.66 0.47 -0.64
N ARG A 131 -0.39 1.10 -0.09
CA ARG A 131 -1.08 2.26 -0.69
C ARG A 131 -1.10 3.42 0.30
N TYR A 132 -0.76 4.60 -0.18
CA TYR A 132 -0.58 5.79 0.63
C TYR A 132 -1.13 7.02 -0.11
N ILE A 133 -1.65 7.99 0.64
CA ILE A 133 -1.86 9.38 0.22
C ILE A 133 -1.15 10.22 1.28
N LEU A 134 -0.07 10.90 0.92
CA LEU A 134 0.76 11.63 1.87
C LEU A 134 0.85 13.11 1.51
N GLN A 135 0.98 13.94 2.55
CA GLN A 135 1.24 15.37 2.42
C GLN A 135 2.71 15.62 2.03
N PRO A 136 3.01 16.72 1.33
CA PRO A 136 4.36 17.00 0.82
C PRO A 136 5.43 17.12 1.93
N GLU A 137 5.05 17.39 3.18
CA GLU A 137 5.97 17.39 4.33
C GLU A 137 6.77 16.09 4.46
N VAL A 138 6.24 14.94 4.02
CA VAL A 138 6.98 13.68 4.07
C VAL A 138 8.28 13.76 3.26
N MET A 139 8.27 14.47 2.13
CA MET A 139 9.46 14.66 1.29
C MET A 139 10.53 15.50 2.01
N ARG A 140 10.10 16.50 2.79
CA ARG A 140 10.99 17.34 3.60
C ARG A 140 11.63 16.55 4.74
N ILE A 141 10.89 15.62 5.35
CA ILE A 141 11.43 14.70 6.35
C ILE A 141 12.43 13.73 5.72
N LEU A 142 12.10 13.17 4.55
CA LEU A 142 12.97 12.25 3.82
C LEU A 142 14.26 12.93 3.31
N GLU A 143 14.28 14.25 3.15
CA GLU A 143 15.47 15.00 2.76
C GLU A 143 16.66 14.82 3.72
N ALA A 144 16.40 14.54 5.00
CA ALA A 144 17.44 14.26 5.98
C ALA A 144 18.19 12.93 5.72
N GLN A 145 17.63 12.04 4.89
CA GLN A 145 18.22 10.75 4.51
C GLN A 145 18.62 9.88 5.72
N GLU A 146 17.89 9.99 6.83
CA GLU A 146 18.13 9.22 8.04
C GLU A 146 17.84 7.73 7.80
N LYS A 147 18.75 6.88 8.29
CA LYS A 147 18.63 5.43 8.19
C LYS A 147 17.90 4.88 9.42
N GLY A 148 16.95 4.00 9.18
CA GLY A 148 16.21 3.29 10.21
C GLY A 148 16.41 1.78 10.13
N ALA A 149 15.30 1.04 10.13
CA ALA A 149 15.32 -0.42 10.10
C ALA A 149 16.13 -0.97 8.91
N GLY A 150 17.03 -1.91 9.19
CA GLY A 150 17.88 -2.54 8.17
C GLY A 150 18.99 -1.66 7.59
N GLY A 151 19.21 -0.45 8.14
CA GLY A 151 20.20 0.50 7.60
C GLY A 151 19.74 1.23 6.34
N GLU A 152 18.46 1.13 6.01
CA GLU A 152 17.79 1.77 4.88
C GLU A 152 17.00 3.00 5.32
N ILE A 153 16.69 3.87 4.36
CA ILE A 153 15.83 5.03 4.54
C ILE A 153 14.39 4.58 4.35
N GLN A 154 13.65 4.46 5.45
CA GLN A 154 12.29 3.94 5.45
C GLN A 154 11.25 5.06 5.37
N LEU A 155 10.20 4.82 4.57
CA LEU A 155 9.04 5.70 4.55
C LEU A 155 8.30 5.70 5.89
N THR A 156 8.24 4.54 6.55
CA THR A 156 7.57 4.35 7.84
C THR A 156 8.11 5.30 8.91
N ASP A 157 9.43 5.44 9.01
CA ASP A 157 10.06 6.33 9.99
C ASP A 157 9.73 7.81 9.70
N ALA A 158 9.64 8.18 8.42
CA ALA A 158 9.25 9.53 8.02
C ALA A 158 7.79 9.82 8.39
N MET A 159 6.88 8.88 8.13
CA MET A 159 5.46 9.00 8.52
C MET A 159 5.29 9.05 10.04
N ALA A 160 6.04 8.23 10.79
CA ALA A 160 6.04 8.25 12.26
C ALA A 160 6.35 9.64 12.83
N LYS A 161 7.26 10.40 12.20
CA LYS A 161 7.58 11.79 12.58
C LYS A 161 6.47 12.81 12.27
N MET A 162 5.52 12.46 11.40
CA MET A 162 4.37 13.30 11.02
C MET A 162 3.14 13.05 11.91
N ILE A 163 3.01 11.82 12.43
CA ILE A 163 1.93 11.45 13.34
C ILE A 163 1.96 12.35 14.59
N GLY A 164 0.78 12.84 14.99
CA GLY A 164 0.62 13.81 16.08
C GLY A 164 0.85 15.28 15.69
N LYS A 165 1.36 15.56 14.48
CA LYS A 165 1.50 16.94 13.94
C LYS A 165 0.47 17.25 12.85
N GLN A 166 0.01 16.23 12.14
CA GLN A 166 -0.99 16.31 11.08
C GLN A 166 -2.03 15.19 11.26
N PRO A 167 -3.27 15.35 10.76
CA PRO A 167 -4.23 14.27 10.72
C PRO A 167 -3.66 13.06 9.97
N PHE A 168 -3.80 11.88 10.56
CA PHE A 168 -3.27 10.62 10.04
C PHE A 168 -4.28 9.51 10.27
N HIS A 169 -4.69 8.85 9.19
CA HIS A 169 -5.74 7.85 9.22
C HIS A 169 -5.36 6.59 8.44
N ALA A 170 -5.88 5.46 8.90
CA ALA A 170 -5.78 4.18 8.24
C ALA A 170 -7.12 3.84 7.59
N VAL A 171 -7.08 3.47 6.31
CA VAL A 171 -8.23 2.98 5.55
C VAL A 171 -8.15 1.46 5.48
N THR A 172 -9.08 0.77 6.14
CA THR A 172 -9.21 -0.68 6.02
C THR A 172 -9.72 -1.00 4.62
N PHE A 173 -8.90 -1.68 3.82
CA PHE A 173 -9.26 -1.97 2.43
C PHE A 173 -10.34 -3.06 2.35
N ASP A 174 -11.45 -2.74 1.68
CA ASP A 174 -12.46 -3.73 1.31
C ASP A 174 -12.03 -4.49 0.05
N GLY A 175 -11.20 -5.50 0.25
CA GLY A 175 -10.64 -6.34 -0.82
C GLY A 175 -9.60 -7.33 -0.33
N ARG A 176 -9.03 -8.05 -1.29
CA ARG A 176 -7.91 -8.99 -1.07
C ARG A 176 -6.60 -8.37 -1.53
N ARG A 177 -5.54 -8.66 -0.78
CA ARG A 177 -4.15 -8.33 -1.12
C ARG A 177 -3.42 -9.61 -1.44
N PHE A 178 -2.66 -9.60 -2.52
CA PHE A 178 -1.68 -10.63 -2.82
C PHE A 178 -0.28 -10.03 -2.83
N ASP A 179 0.63 -10.68 -2.11
CA ASP A 179 2.05 -10.34 -2.06
C ASP A 179 2.78 -10.92 -3.28
N CYS A 180 2.86 -10.16 -4.36
CA CYS A 180 3.60 -10.56 -5.55
C CYS A 180 5.12 -10.31 -5.43
N GLY A 181 5.60 -9.78 -4.30
CA GLY A 181 7.02 -9.68 -3.98
C GLY A 181 7.59 -11.03 -3.55
N SER A 182 6.77 -11.88 -2.95
CA SER A 182 7.10 -13.27 -2.63
C SER A 182 6.85 -14.22 -3.82
N LYS A 183 7.71 -15.24 -3.97
CA LYS A 183 7.54 -16.26 -5.03
C LYS A 183 6.22 -17.01 -4.90
N LEU A 184 5.82 -17.34 -3.67
CA LEU A 184 4.59 -18.09 -3.40
C LEU A 184 3.35 -17.22 -3.63
N GLY A 185 3.35 -15.99 -3.11
CA GLY A 185 2.24 -15.06 -3.30
C GLY A 185 2.03 -14.66 -4.76
N PHE A 186 3.10 -14.57 -5.57
CA PHE A 186 2.97 -14.40 -7.02
C PHE A 186 2.24 -15.57 -7.71
N VAL A 187 2.56 -16.80 -7.32
CA VAL A 187 1.87 -18.01 -7.82
C VAL A 187 0.42 -18.03 -7.37
N GLU A 188 0.16 -17.71 -6.10
CA GLU A 188 -1.18 -17.62 -5.53
C GLU A 188 -2.04 -16.58 -6.27
N ALA A 189 -1.51 -15.36 -6.46
CA ALA A 189 -2.19 -14.29 -7.20
C ALA A 189 -2.56 -14.73 -8.61
N THR A 190 -1.60 -15.34 -9.32
CA THR A 190 -1.79 -15.81 -10.69
C THR A 190 -2.88 -16.87 -10.75
N LEU A 191 -2.84 -17.86 -9.86
CA LEU A 191 -3.82 -18.94 -9.83
C LEU A 191 -5.21 -18.42 -9.44
N ALA A 192 -5.30 -17.59 -8.40
CA ALA A 192 -6.56 -17.01 -7.92
C ALA A 192 -7.26 -16.22 -9.02
N LEU A 193 -6.53 -15.32 -9.70
CA LEU A 193 -7.09 -14.53 -10.79
C LEU A 193 -7.45 -15.38 -12.01
N ALA A 194 -6.63 -16.36 -12.38
CA ALA A 194 -6.92 -17.26 -13.49
C ALA A 194 -8.19 -18.09 -13.23
N LEU A 195 -8.42 -18.53 -11.99
CA LEU A 195 -9.63 -19.27 -11.59
C LEU A 195 -10.91 -18.41 -11.63
N GLU A 196 -10.78 -17.09 -11.53
CA GLU A 196 -11.90 -16.13 -11.53
C GLU A 196 -12.27 -15.62 -12.93
N ARG A 197 -11.50 -15.99 -13.96
CA ARG A 197 -11.75 -15.58 -15.34
C ARG A 197 -12.82 -16.42 -16.01
N GLU A 198 -13.82 -15.78 -16.62
CA GLU A 198 -14.91 -16.46 -17.34
C GLU A 198 -14.40 -17.28 -18.54
N ASP A 199 -13.35 -16.82 -19.22
CA ASP A 199 -12.83 -17.44 -20.44
C ASP A 199 -11.90 -18.63 -20.20
N MET A 200 -11.39 -18.83 -18.98
CA MET A 200 -10.39 -19.88 -18.70
C MET A 200 -10.48 -20.53 -17.32
N GLY A 201 -11.28 -20.03 -16.39
CA GLY A 201 -11.28 -20.48 -15.01
C GLY A 201 -11.68 -21.95 -14.83
N ALA A 202 -12.59 -22.46 -15.66
CA ALA A 202 -12.98 -23.87 -15.66
C ALA A 202 -11.81 -24.79 -16.06
N ASP A 203 -11.08 -24.43 -17.13
CA ASP A 203 -9.93 -25.19 -17.61
C ASP A 203 -8.77 -25.15 -16.61
N VAL A 204 -8.53 -23.99 -15.99
CA VAL A 204 -7.52 -23.82 -14.94
C VAL A 204 -7.83 -24.71 -13.73
N ARG A 205 -9.11 -24.79 -13.32
CA ARG A 205 -9.53 -25.65 -12.20
C ARG A 205 -9.29 -27.12 -12.51
N ALA A 206 -9.72 -27.58 -13.68
CA ALA A 206 -9.50 -28.96 -14.11
C ALA A 206 -8.00 -29.30 -14.19
N MET A 207 -7.18 -28.37 -14.69
CA MET A 207 -5.73 -28.51 -14.71
C MET A 207 -5.14 -28.64 -13.30
N ALA A 208 -5.53 -27.77 -12.37
CA ALA A 208 -5.02 -27.77 -10.99
C ALA A 208 -5.38 -29.07 -10.27
N GLU A 209 -6.63 -29.54 -10.36
CA GLU A 209 -7.06 -30.81 -9.77
C GLU A 209 -6.31 -32.02 -10.31
N ARG A 210 -5.98 -32.01 -11.62
CA ARG A 210 -5.17 -33.07 -12.23
C ARG A 210 -3.74 -33.08 -11.67
N LEU A 211 -3.14 -31.91 -11.45
CA LEU A 211 -1.77 -31.80 -10.92
C LEU A 211 -1.68 -32.22 -9.45
N LEU A 212 -2.71 -31.93 -8.63
CA LEU A 212 -2.73 -32.30 -7.22
C LEU A 212 -2.89 -33.80 -6.94
N LYS A 213 -3.31 -34.58 -7.94
CA LYS A 213 -3.49 -36.05 -7.84
C LYS A 213 -2.23 -36.84 -8.22
N GLN A 214 -1.17 -36.18 -8.67
CA GLN A 214 0.11 -36.79 -9.02
C GLN A 214 0.94 -37.04 -7.77
#